data_AF-A0A4W5KJQ4-F1
#
_entry.id   AF-A0A4W5KJQ4-F1
#
_cell.length_a   1.000
_cell.length_b   1.000
_cell.length_c   1.000
_cell.angle_alpha   90.00
_cell.angle_beta   90.00
_cell.angle_gamma   90.00
#
_symmetry.space_group_name_H-M   'P 1'
#
loop_
_entity.id
_entity.type
_entity.pdbx_description
1 polymer ?
#
loop_
_entity_poly.entity_id
_entity_poly.type
_entity_poly.pdbx_seq_one_letter_code
_entity_poly.pdbx_strand_id
1 'polypeptide(L)' 'MWSIGVLTYVMLTGTSPFLGEDKQETFLNISQINVSYQEDELEHVDQAAIAFIKVLLVKEPQ' A
#
# COMPACT_ATOMS: atom_id res chain seq x y z
N MET A 1 6.17 11.65 -2.83
CA MET A 1 6.58 10.22 -2.88
C MET A 1 5.41 9.28 -2.60
N TRP A 2 4.52 9.61 -1.64
CA TRP A 2 3.33 8.81 -1.32
C TRP A 2 2.50 8.36 -2.52
N SER A 3 2.10 9.28 -3.41
CA SER A 3 1.28 8.95 -4.58
C SER A 3 1.95 7.94 -5.51
N ILE A 4 3.28 7.92 -5.57
CA ILE A 4 4.03 6.92 -6.35
C ILE A 4 3.92 5.56 -5.66
N GLY A 5 4.10 5.49 -4.34
CA GLY A 5 3.93 4.24 -3.59
C GLY A 5 2.53 3.63 -3.75
N VAL A 6 1.49 4.47 -3.68
CA VAL A 6 0.11 4.03 -3.91
C VAL A 6 -0.09 3.51 -5.33
N LEU A 7 0.38 4.27 -6.32
CA LEU A 7 0.25 3.87 -7.73
C LEU A 7 1.02 2.57 -8.02
N THR A 8 2.24 2.42 -7.49
CA THR A 8 3.05 1.21 -7.65
C THR A 8 2.37 -0.01 -7.02
N TYR A 9 1.79 0.12 -5.83
CA TYR A 9 1.00 -0.96 -5.23
C TYR A 9 -0.15 -1.37 -6.15
N VAL A 10 -0.95 -0.41 -6.61
CA VAL A 10 -2.10 -0.67 -7.51
C VAL A 10 -1.66 -1.32 -8.83
N MET A 11 -0.51 -0.93 -9.37
CA MET A 11 0.03 -1.55 -10.59
C MET A 11 0.46 -3.00 -10.42
N LEU A 12 0.91 -3.37 -9.21
CA LEU A 12 1.41 -4.71 -8.92
C LEU A 12 0.30 -5.68 -8.47
N THR A 13 -0.69 -5.19 -7.72
CA THR A 13 -1.75 -6.03 -7.14
C THR A 13 -3.11 -5.87 -7.82
N GLY A 14 -3.33 -4.75 -8.51
CA GLY A 14 -4.66 -4.37 -9.03
C GLY A 14 -5.63 -3.84 -7.97
N THR A 15 -5.22 -3.78 -6.70
CA THR A 15 -6.03 -3.34 -5.56
C THR A 15 -5.43 -2.10 -4.88
N SER A 16 -6.24 -1.36 -4.13
CA SER A 16 -5.72 -0.23 -3.34
C SER A 16 -5.04 -0.75 -2.07
N PRO A 17 -3.85 -0.22 -1.68
CA PRO A 17 -3.17 -0.62 -0.43
C PRO A 17 -3.97 -0.31 0.84
N PHE A 18 -4.97 0.58 0.75
CA PHE A 18 -5.80 1.02 1.86
C PHE A 18 -7.27 0.59 1.72
N LEU A 19 -7.58 -0.34 0.82
CA LEU A 19 -8.95 -0.80 0.60
C LEU A 19 -9.52 -1.36 1.91
N GLY A 20 -10.66 -0.82 2.36
CA GLY A 20 -11.49 -1.39 3.42
C GLY A 20 -12.85 -1.83 2.88
N GLU A 21 -13.65 -2.49 3.72
CA GLU A 21 -15.01 -2.92 3.41
C GLU A 21 -15.93 -1.73 3.08
N ASP A 22 -15.67 -0.57 3.69
CA ASP A 22 -16.35 0.68 3.41
C ASP A 22 -15.41 1.90 3.34
N LYS A 23 -16.01 3.07 3.08
CA LYS A 23 -15.27 4.34 2.98
C LYS A 23 -14.63 4.73 4.31
N GLN A 24 -15.30 4.51 5.43
CA GLN A 24 -14.82 4.90 6.76
C GLN A 24 -13.58 4.10 7.11
N GLU A 25 -13.61 2.79 6.87
CA GLU A 25 -12.46 1.91 7.04
C GLU A 25 -11.31 2.30 6.09
N THR A 26 -11.61 2.57 4.81
CA THR A 26 -10.60 3.04 3.85
C THR A 26 -9.93 4.34 4.33
N PHE A 27 -10.70 5.31 4.83
CA PHE A 27 -10.15 6.54 5.39
C PHE A 27 -9.32 6.30 6.65
N LEU A 28 -9.74 5.37 7.49
CA LEU A 28 -8.99 4.98 8.69
C LEU A 28 -7.64 4.35 8.31
N ASN A 29 -7.64 3.44 7.32
CA ASN A 29 -6.44 2.81 6.79
C ASN A 29 -5.45 3.83 6.22
N ILE A 30 -5.94 4.83 5.47
CA ILE A 30 -5.10 5.94 4.98
C ILE A 30 -4.52 6.75 6.15
N SER A 31 -5.37 7.12 7.12
CA SER A 31 -4.99 8.00 8.24
C SER A 31 -3.96 7.34 9.18
N GLN A 32 -4.03 6.03 9.32
CA GLN A 32 -3.14 5.23 10.17
C GLN A 32 -1.98 4.60 9.39
N ILE A 33 -2.00 4.67 8.06
CA ILE A 33 -1.03 4.02 7.17
C ILE A 33 -1.05 2.51 7.37
N ASN A 34 -2.25 2.00 7.58
CA ASN A 34 -2.50 0.58 7.65
C ASN A 34 -2.56 0.04 6.22
N VAL A 35 -1.39 -0.29 5.68
CA VAL A 35 -1.25 -0.88 4.35
C VAL A 35 -1.44 -2.39 4.45
N SER A 36 -2.33 -2.94 3.64
CA SER A 36 -2.40 -4.39 3.45
C SER A 36 -1.14 -4.87 2.73
N TYR A 37 -0.45 -5.85 3.29
CA TYR A 37 0.63 -6.58 2.61
C TYR A 37 0.31 -8.07 2.65
N GLN A 38 -0.96 -8.43 2.42
CA GLN A 38 -1.40 -9.82 2.45
C GLN A 38 -0.53 -10.66 1.51
N GLU A 39 -0.07 -11.81 2.02
CA GLU A 39 0.86 -12.69 1.30
C GLU A 39 0.27 -13.10 -0.05
N ASP A 40 -1.03 -13.39 -0.13
CA ASP A 40 -1.70 -13.81 -1.38
C ASP A 40 -1.69 -12.71 -2.47
N GLU A 41 -1.74 -11.42 -2.10
CA GLU A 41 -1.71 -10.32 -3.08
C GLU A 41 -0.29 -10.03 -3.61
N LEU A 42 0.72 -10.37 -2.81
CA LEU A 42 2.12 -10.03 -3.07
C LEU A 42 3.01 -11.26 -3.28
N GLU A 43 2.45 -12.48 -3.28
CA GLU A 43 3.18 -13.75 -3.41
C GLU A 43 4.03 -13.79 -4.67
N HIS A 44 3.53 -13.17 -5.75
CA HIS A 44 4.19 -13.13 -7.05
C HIS A 44 5.02 -11.85 -7.27
N VAL A 45 5.08 -10.97 -6.27
CA VAL A 45 5.79 -9.69 -6.35
C VAL A 45 7.19 -9.86 -5.77
N ASP A 46 8.19 -9.36 -6.50
CA ASP A 46 9.57 -9.39 -6.05
C ASP A 46 9.78 -8.63 -4.72
N GLN A 47 10.62 -9.16 -3.83
CA GLN A 47 10.88 -8.55 -2.53
C GLN A 47 11.44 -7.12 -2.65
N ALA A 48 12.20 -6.85 -3.71
CA ALA A 48 12.71 -5.51 -3.98
C ALA A 48 11.57 -4.50 -4.24
N ALA A 49 10.50 -4.92 -4.92
CA ALA A 49 9.35 -4.08 -5.19
C ALA A 49 8.52 -3.83 -3.91
N ILE A 50 8.38 -4.84 -3.05
CA ILE A 50 7.73 -4.69 -1.75
C ILE A 50 8.51 -3.72 -0.86
N ALA A 51 9.84 -3.85 -0.80
CA ALA A 51 10.72 -2.94 -0.06
C ALA A 51 10.62 -1.51 -0.60
N PHE A 52 10.56 -1.34 -1.92
CA PHE A 52 10.36 -0.05 -2.56
C PHE A 52 9.05 0.61 -2.13
N ILE A 53 7.92 -0.11 -2.15
CA ILE A 53 6.62 0.41 -1.69
C ILE A 53 6.68 0.84 -0.22
N LYS A 54 7.30 0.02 0.66
CA LYS A 54 7.41 0.32 2.09
C LYS A 54 8.18 1.61 2.38
N VAL A 55 9.20 1.93 1.59
CA VAL A 55 9.94 3.20 1.71
C VAL A 55 9.10 4.40 1.25
N LEU A 56 8.17 4.19 0.31
CA LEU A 56 7.33 5.26 -0.24
C LEU A 56 6.08 5.55 0.59
N LEU A 57 5.54 4.55 1.29
CA LEU A 57 4.32 4.65 2.10
C LEU A 57 4.65 4.84 3.58
N VAL A 58 5.24 5.99 3.93
CA VAL A 58 5.61 6.37 5.30
C VAL A 58 4.84 7.61 5.80
N LYS A 59 4.58 7.68 7.11
CA LYS A 59 3.76 8.75 7.75
C LYS A 59 4.39 10.12 7.68
N GLU A 60 5.68 10.16 7.95
CA GLU A 60 6.45 11.38 8.05
C GLU A 60 7.60 11.24 7.05
N PRO A 61 7.42 11.73 5.81
CA PRO A 61 8.52 11.85 4.87
C PRO A 61 9.54 12.86 5.43
N GLN A 62 10.84 12.53 5.32
CA GLN A 62 11.94 13.44 5.69
C GLN A 62 12.01 14.67 4.78
#